data_AF-A0A7V9V4B9-F1
#
_entry.id   AF-A0A7V9V4B9-F1
#
_cell.length_a   1.000
_cell.length_b   1.000
_cell.length_c   1.000
_cell.angle_alpha   90.00
_cell.angle_beta   90.00
_cell.angle_gamma   90.00
#
_symmetry.space_group_name_H-M   'P 1'
#
loop_
_entity.id
_entity.type
_entity.pdbx_description
1 polymer ?
#
loop_
_entity_poly.entity_id
_entity_poly.type
_entity_poly.pdbx_seq_one_letter_code
_entity_poly.pdbx_strand_id
1 'polypeptide(L)'
;RPKFFQGRRIRGSEIKDVMWFNPGGNEMSDEEWSSPFVRCLGMLLSGDTIDVLSFEGEPIRDQTFLLLINAHYETIPFVLPGEEQLEWRLVMDTMEEKSFVDDGEKYASGDDFEVEGRATKLLRLTAGSQAKARQESWKKRQVEVPRTEKPELMTKRTARVKAKAAAGKEIR
;
A
#
# COMPACT_ATOMS: atom_id res chain seq x y z
N ARG A 1 3.29 29.68 1.58
CA ARG A 1 3.90 28.36 1.25
C ARG A 1 2.92 27.28 1.69
N PRO A 2 2.34 26.48 0.79
CA PRO A 2 1.52 25.34 1.18
C PRO A 2 2.39 24.33 1.96
N LYS A 3 1.86 23.77 3.05
CA LYS A 3 2.53 22.69 3.81
C LYS A 3 2.25 21.37 3.09
N PHE A 4 3.31 20.71 2.62
CA PHE A 4 3.20 19.38 2.00
C PHE A 4 3.04 18.29 3.06
N PHE A 5 2.37 17.18 2.68
CA PHE A 5 2.11 15.97 3.46
C PHE A 5 3.33 15.55 4.28
N GLN A 6 3.28 15.67 5.61
CA GLN A 6 4.46 15.44 6.44
C GLN A 6 4.62 14.00 6.92
N GLY A 7 3.62 13.12 6.70
CA GLY A 7 3.61 11.76 7.28
C GLY A 7 3.74 11.75 8.81
N ARG A 8 3.68 12.92 9.44
CA ARG A 8 3.73 13.17 10.88
C ARG A 8 2.35 13.63 11.28
N ARG A 9 1.94 13.31 12.51
CA ARG A 9 0.79 13.96 13.17
C ARG A 9 0.84 15.45 12.85
N ILE A 10 -0.20 16.00 12.21
CA ILE A 10 -0.27 17.46 12.03
C ILE A 10 -0.19 18.06 13.43
N ARG A 11 0.69 19.06 13.61
CA ARG A 11 0.88 19.72 14.91
C ARG A 11 -0.46 20.22 15.45
N GLY A 12 -1.02 19.51 16.43
CA GLY A 12 -2.24 19.90 17.15
C GLY A 12 -3.39 18.89 17.09
N SER A 13 -3.38 17.92 16.17
CA SER A 13 -4.46 16.93 16.02
C SER A 13 -3.94 15.50 15.92
N GLU A 14 -4.71 14.53 16.42
CA GLU A 14 -4.40 13.08 16.34
C GLU A 14 -4.62 12.49 14.94
N ILE A 15 -4.81 13.33 13.91
CA ILE A 15 -5.23 12.91 12.57
C ILE A 15 -4.00 12.71 11.69
N LYS A 16 -3.93 11.55 11.03
CA LYS A 16 -2.94 11.23 9.99
C LYS A 16 -3.53 11.59 8.63
N ASP A 17 -2.87 12.49 7.89
CA ASP A 17 -3.28 12.83 6.51
C ASP A 17 -3.04 11.70 5.52
N VAL A 18 -2.06 10.84 5.84
CA VAL A 18 -1.63 9.71 5.03
C VAL A 18 -1.48 8.49 5.90
N MET A 19 -1.98 7.35 5.44
CA MET A 19 -1.73 6.04 6.04
C MET A 19 -1.23 5.07 4.97
N TRP A 20 -0.41 4.12 5.39
CA TRP A 20 0.22 3.17 4.50
C TRP A 20 -0.11 1.76 4.93
N PHE A 21 -0.58 0.95 4.00
CA PHE A 21 -1.08 -0.39 4.25
C PHE A 21 -0.30 -1.44 3.47
N ASN A 22 -0.06 -2.58 4.09
CA ASN A 22 0.39 -3.78 3.39
C ASN A 22 -0.81 -4.50 2.72
N PRO A 23 -0.58 -5.48 1.85
CA PRO A 23 -1.66 -6.22 1.16
C PRO A 23 -2.60 -7.00 2.08
N GLY A 24 -2.21 -7.22 3.34
CA GLY A 24 -3.05 -7.83 4.35
C GLY A 24 -4.04 -6.86 4.99
N GLY A 25 -4.02 -5.57 4.62
CA GLY A 25 -4.88 -4.54 5.20
C GLY A 25 -4.39 -4.00 6.56
N ASN A 26 -3.16 -4.35 6.97
CA ASN A 26 -2.50 -3.80 8.15
C ASN A 26 -1.77 -2.49 7.83
N GLU A 27 -1.65 -1.59 8.80
CA GLU A 27 -0.74 -0.45 8.68
C GLU A 27 0.70 -0.96 8.66
N MET A 28 1.50 -0.46 7.72
CA MET A 28 2.87 -0.92 7.53
C MET A 28 3.75 -0.62 8.75
N SER A 29 4.45 -1.63 9.26
CA SER A 29 5.47 -1.46 10.29
C SER A 29 6.80 -0.94 9.72
N ASP A 30 7.67 -0.39 10.58
CA ASP A 30 9.00 0.09 10.17
C ASP A 30 9.87 -1.03 9.56
N GLU A 31 9.71 -2.27 10.02
CA GLU A 31 10.39 -3.44 9.46
C GLU A 31 9.91 -3.76 8.04
N GLU A 32 8.60 -3.67 7.80
CA GLU A 32 8.01 -3.87 6.47
C GLU A 32 8.46 -2.78 5.50
N TRP A 33 8.50 -1.52 5.96
CA TRP A 33 9.04 -0.39 5.21
C TRP A 33 10.49 -0.58 4.76
N SER A 34 11.28 -1.21 5.60
CA SER A 34 12.71 -1.47 5.34
C SER A 34 12.94 -2.73 4.50
N SER A 35 11.88 -3.49 4.19
CA SER A 35 11.99 -4.77 3.50
C SER A 35 12.09 -4.60 1.98
N PRO A 36 13.12 -5.18 1.33
CA PRO A 36 13.25 -5.15 -0.14
C PRO A 36 12.24 -6.05 -0.86
N PHE A 37 11.43 -6.82 -0.12
CA PHE A 37 10.46 -7.76 -0.67
C PHE A 37 9.06 -7.18 -0.82
N VAL A 38 8.74 -6.09 -0.09
CA VAL A 38 7.45 -5.42 -0.20
C VAL A 38 7.37 -4.75 -1.57
N ARG A 39 6.47 -5.27 -2.41
CA ARG A 39 6.26 -4.79 -3.78
C ARG A 39 4.82 -4.41 -4.06
N CYS A 40 3.91 -4.59 -3.10
CA CYS A 40 2.56 -4.11 -3.19
C CYS A 40 2.21 -3.36 -1.89
N LEU A 41 1.63 -2.17 -2.03
CA LEU A 41 1.30 -1.29 -0.92
C LEU A 41 0.03 -0.49 -1.24
N GLY A 42 -0.63 -0.05 -0.19
CA GLY A 42 -1.74 0.90 -0.24
C GLY A 42 -1.37 2.21 0.44
N MET A 43 -1.77 3.33 -0.14
CA MET A 43 -1.65 4.66 0.45
C MET A 43 -3.03 5.30 0.54
N LEU A 44 -3.51 5.52 1.76
CA LEU A 44 -4.75 6.24 2.00
C LEU A 44 -4.44 7.73 2.19
N LEU A 45 -5.13 8.57 1.43
CA LEU A 45 -5.08 10.03 1.50
C LEU A 45 -6.38 10.51 2.16
N SER A 46 -6.26 11.06 3.36
CA SER A 46 -7.40 11.63 4.10
C SER A 46 -7.79 12.97 3.47
N GLY A 47 -9.06 13.12 3.12
CA GLY A 47 -9.63 14.40 2.69
C GLY A 47 -10.01 15.30 3.87
N ASP A 48 -10.08 14.76 5.09
CA ASP A 48 -10.35 15.54 6.30
C ASP A 48 -9.06 16.18 6.79
N THR A 49 -8.82 17.43 6.41
CA THR A 49 -7.75 18.25 6.99
C THR A 49 -8.36 19.28 7.92
N ILE A 50 -8.67 18.87 9.16
CA ILE A 50 -9.32 19.72 10.17
C ILE A 50 -8.53 21.02 10.41
N ASP A 51 -7.21 21.00 10.24
CA ASP A 51 -6.32 22.13 10.54
C ASP A 51 -5.98 23.02 9.33
N VAL A 52 -6.52 22.72 8.14
CA VAL A 52 -6.34 23.58 6.96
C VAL A 52 -7.64 24.33 6.72
N LEU A 53 -7.59 25.64 6.94
CA LEU A 53 -8.68 26.55 6.68
C LEU A 53 -8.54 27.16 5.28
N SER A 54 -9.66 27.37 4.62
CA SER A 54 -9.75 28.19 3.41
C SER A 54 -9.40 29.65 3.71
N PHE A 55 -9.32 30.49 2.67
CA PHE A 55 -9.14 31.93 2.83
C PHE A 55 -10.23 32.58 3.70
N GLU A 56 -11.41 31.96 3.76
CA GLU A 56 -12.57 32.41 4.53
C GLU A 56 -12.60 31.86 5.96
N GLY A 57 -11.62 31.03 6.35
CA GLY A 57 -11.52 30.46 7.70
C GLY A 57 -12.30 29.15 7.89
N GLU A 58 -12.83 28.56 6.82
CA GLU A 58 -13.59 27.31 6.86
C GLU A 58 -12.70 26.07 6.68
N PRO A 59 -12.91 24.97 7.43
CA PRO A 59 -12.14 23.73 7.24
C PRO A 59 -12.27 23.18 5.81
N ILE A 60 -11.14 22.90 5.17
CA ILE A 60 -11.12 22.25 3.86
C ILE A 60 -11.38 20.76 4.07
N ARG A 61 -12.51 20.29 3.54
CA ARG A 61 -12.87 18.87 3.48
C ARG A 61 -12.85 18.42 2.03
N ASP A 62 -12.08 17.38 1.76
CA ASP A 62 -12.01 16.69 0.47
C ASP A 62 -12.45 15.23 0.61
N GLN A 63 -12.42 14.51 -0.50
CA GLN A 63 -12.70 13.09 -0.61
C GLN A 63 -11.52 12.27 -0.06
N THR A 64 -11.82 11.12 0.55
CA THR A 64 -10.79 10.15 0.97
C THR A 64 -10.49 9.21 -0.19
N PHE A 65 -9.21 9.03 -0.49
CA PHE A 65 -8.75 8.14 -1.56
C PHE A 65 -7.85 7.04 -1.02
N LEU A 66 -7.83 5.89 -1.70
CA LEU A 66 -6.92 4.78 -1.48
C LEU A 66 -6.21 4.45 -2.79
N LEU A 67 -4.91 4.71 -2.86
CA LEU A 67 -4.06 4.36 -3.98
C LEU A 67 -3.39 3.01 -3.70
N LEU A 68 -3.60 2.03 -4.57
CA LEU A 68 -2.97 0.72 -4.51
C LEU A 68 -1.94 0.61 -5.62
N ILE A 69 -0.72 0.21 -5.27
CA ILE A 69 0.39 0.07 -6.22
C ILE A 69 0.92 -1.35 -6.11
N ASN A 70 0.98 -2.08 -7.23
CA ASN A 70 1.64 -3.38 -7.31
C ASN A 70 2.84 -3.32 -8.27
N ALA A 71 4.03 -3.19 -7.70
CA ALA A 71 5.31 -3.32 -8.37
C ALA A 71 5.83 -4.77 -8.39
N HIS A 72 5.01 -5.78 -8.08
CA HIS A 72 5.25 -7.19 -8.38
C HIS A 72 4.70 -7.58 -9.75
N TYR A 73 5.13 -8.71 -10.31
CA TYR A 73 4.77 -9.11 -11.68
C TYR A 73 3.55 -10.03 -11.70
N GLU A 74 3.17 -10.56 -10.54
CA GLU A 74 1.96 -11.34 -10.34
C GLU A 74 0.87 -10.47 -9.71
N THR A 75 -0.39 -10.86 -9.92
CA THR A 75 -1.54 -10.30 -9.22
C THR A 75 -1.43 -10.58 -7.72
N ILE A 76 -1.69 -9.56 -6.90
CA ILE A 76 -1.67 -9.66 -5.44
C ILE A 76 -3.06 -9.29 -4.91
N PRO A 77 -3.71 -10.17 -4.10
CA PRO A 77 -4.96 -9.82 -3.42
C PRO A 77 -4.67 -8.86 -2.27
N PHE A 78 -5.34 -7.71 -2.28
CA PHE A 78 -5.22 -6.65 -1.30
C PHE A 78 -6.48 -6.56 -0.45
N VAL A 79 -6.37 -6.68 0.88
CA VAL A 79 -7.52 -6.49 1.77
C VAL A 79 -7.79 -5.01 1.96
N LEU A 80 -8.97 -4.53 1.55
CA LEU A 80 -9.31 -3.11 1.64
C LEU A 80 -9.36 -2.64 3.12
N PRO A 81 -8.73 -1.51 3.46
CA PRO A 81 -8.63 -1.00 4.83
C PRO A 81 -9.95 -0.40 5.34
N GLY A 82 -9.95 -0.13 6.64
CA GLY A 82 -11.05 0.47 7.39
C GLY A 82 -11.93 -0.53 8.14
N GLU A 83 -12.77 0.00 9.03
CA GLU A 83 -13.78 -0.77 9.78
C GLU A 83 -14.96 -1.20 8.90
N GLU A 84 -15.89 -1.98 9.46
CA GLU A 84 -17.14 -2.37 8.79
C GLU A 84 -18.00 -1.16 8.35
N GLN A 85 -18.90 -1.42 7.39
CA GLN A 85 -19.89 -0.45 6.87
C GLN A 85 -19.25 0.73 6.11
N LEU A 86 -18.20 0.45 5.35
CA LEU A 86 -17.60 1.37 4.39
C LEU A 86 -17.81 0.86 2.96
N GLU A 87 -17.88 1.80 2.01
CA GLU A 87 -17.89 1.48 0.58
C GLU A 87 -16.79 2.27 -0.11
N TRP A 88 -15.94 1.56 -0.84
CA TRP A 88 -14.94 2.07 -1.76
C TRP A 88 -15.46 1.94 -3.19
N ARG A 89 -15.17 2.92 -4.05
CA ARG A 89 -15.46 2.86 -5.48
C ARG A 89 -14.17 2.97 -6.29
N LEU A 90 -13.98 2.11 -7.27
CA LEU A 90 -12.88 2.22 -8.23
C LEU A 90 -13.06 3.48 -9.08
N VAL A 91 -12.03 4.31 -9.19
CA VAL A 91 -12.03 5.54 -9.99
C VAL A 91 -10.93 5.56 -11.06
N MET A 92 -9.87 4.78 -10.86
CA MET A 92 -8.82 4.59 -11.85
C MET A 92 -8.22 3.19 -11.75
N ASP A 93 -7.92 2.61 -12.89
CA ASP A 93 -7.18 1.37 -13.04
C ASP A 93 -6.23 1.49 -14.25
N THR A 94 -4.92 1.37 -14.04
CA THR A 94 -3.94 1.47 -15.14
C THR A 94 -3.98 0.29 -16.11
N MET A 95 -4.69 -0.78 -15.79
CA MET A 95 -4.90 -1.90 -16.70
C MET A 95 -5.97 -1.59 -17.76
N GLU A 96 -6.82 -0.59 -17.51
CA GLU A 96 -7.88 -0.17 -18.42
C GLU A 96 -7.38 0.83 -19.48
N GLU A 97 -7.88 0.72 -20.71
CA GLU A 97 -7.46 1.56 -21.84
C GLU A 97 -7.65 3.05 -21.57
N LYS A 98 -8.78 3.43 -20.95
CA LYS A 98 -9.08 4.83 -20.59
C LYS A 98 -8.47 5.25 -19.26
N SER A 99 -7.93 4.29 -18.49
CA SER A 99 -7.43 4.38 -17.12
C SER A 99 -8.40 4.91 -16.06
N PHE A 100 -9.09 6.02 -16.30
CA PHE A 100 -10.19 6.47 -15.44
C PHE A 100 -11.46 5.68 -15.74
N VAL A 101 -12.14 5.27 -14.66
CA VAL A 101 -13.34 4.42 -14.74
C VAL A 101 -14.56 5.24 -14.36
N ASP A 102 -15.42 5.51 -15.36
CA ASP A 102 -16.73 6.09 -15.12
C ASP A 102 -17.64 5.03 -14.48
N ASP A 103 -18.25 5.38 -13.35
CA ASP A 103 -19.11 4.48 -12.56
C ASP A 103 -18.45 3.13 -12.21
N GLY A 104 -17.19 3.18 -11.78
CA GLY A 104 -16.45 1.98 -11.38
C GLY A 104 -17.14 1.18 -10.28
N GLU A 105 -16.77 -0.10 -10.20
CA GLU A 105 -17.32 -1.04 -9.24
C GLU A 105 -17.13 -0.59 -7.78
N LYS A 106 -18.04 -1.06 -6.93
CA LYS A 106 -18.08 -0.78 -5.49
C LYS A 106 -17.61 -2.00 -4.72
N TYR A 107 -16.83 -1.74 -3.68
CA TYR A 107 -16.24 -2.76 -2.81
C TYR A 107 -16.46 -2.36 -1.35
N ALA A 108 -16.72 -3.34 -0.49
CA ALA A 108 -16.77 -3.11 0.94
C ALA A 108 -15.36 -3.05 1.54
N SER A 109 -15.21 -2.38 2.69
CA SER A 109 -14.00 -2.57 3.50
C SER A 109 -13.83 -4.05 3.90
N GLY A 110 -12.59 -4.53 3.87
CA GLY A 110 -12.27 -5.92 4.14
C GLY A 110 -12.51 -6.88 2.99
N ASP A 111 -12.98 -6.41 1.82
CA ASP A 111 -12.98 -7.22 0.61
C ASP A 111 -11.56 -7.50 0.13
N ASP A 112 -11.37 -8.66 -0.48
CA ASP A 112 -10.19 -8.99 -1.26
C ASP A 112 -10.30 -8.34 -2.64
N PHE A 113 -9.39 -7.40 -2.91
CA PHE A 113 -9.35 -6.66 -4.16
C PHE A 113 -8.09 -7.01 -4.93
N GLU A 114 -8.25 -7.49 -6.16
CA GLU A 114 -7.12 -7.90 -7.00
C GLU A 114 -6.38 -6.69 -7.57
N VAL A 115 -5.07 -6.65 -7.35
CA VAL A 115 -4.17 -5.67 -7.97
C VAL A 115 -3.21 -6.45 -8.87
N GLU A 116 -3.40 -6.33 -10.18
CA GLU A 116 -2.63 -7.08 -11.18
C GLU A 116 -1.14 -6.72 -11.13
N GLY A 117 -0.32 -7.59 -11.71
CA GLY A 117 1.10 -7.36 -11.82
C GLY A 117 1.40 -6.06 -12.57
N ARG A 118 2.26 -5.21 -12.01
CA ARG A 118 2.65 -3.90 -12.57
C ARG A 118 1.49 -2.91 -12.72
N ALA A 119 0.43 -3.06 -11.93
CA ALA A 119 -0.74 -2.18 -11.97
C ALA A 119 -0.76 -1.15 -10.84
N THR A 120 -1.50 -0.07 -11.04
CA THR A 120 -1.88 0.91 -10.04
C THR A 120 -3.38 1.17 -10.13
N LYS A 121 -4.06 1.16 -8.99
CA LYS A 121 -5.51 1.38 -8.89
C LYS A 121 -5.80 2.47 -7.87
N LEU A 122 -6.81 3.29 -8.13
CA LEU A 122 -7.26 4.33 -7.21
C LEU A 122 -8.72 4.08 -6.86
N LEU A 123 -9.01 4.03 -5.57
CA LEU A 123 -10.35 3.95 -5.03
C LEU A 123 -10.69 5.23 -4.27
N ARG A 124 -11.98 5.55 -4.22
CA ARG A 124 -12.54 6.67 -3.45
C ARG A 124 -13.55 6.13 -2.44
N LEU A 125 -13.53 6.67 -1.22
CA LEU A 125 -14.57 6.39 -0.23
C LEU A 125 -15.91 7.01 -0.68
N THR A 126 -16.97 6.21 -0.80
CA THR A 126 -18.31 6.66 -1.22
C THR A 126 -19.38 6.48 -0.16
N ALA A 127 -19.16 5.64 0.85
CA ALA A 127 -20.04 5.51 2.01
C ALA A 127 -19.26 5.20 3.29
N GLY A 128 -19.82 5.60 4.44
CA GLY A 128 -19.20 5.48 5.76
C GLY A 128 -18.42 6.73 6.19
N SER A 129 -17.70 6.66 7.30
CA SER A 129 -16.97 7.81 7.84
C SER A 129 -15.48 7.76 7.51
N GLN A 130 -14.88 8.94 7.28
CA GLN A 130 -13.42 9.03 7.03
C GLN A 130 -12.60 8.53 8.24
N ALA A 131 -13.11 8.72 9.46
CA ALA A 131 -12.46 8.20 10.68
C ALA A 131 -12.38 6.67 10.70
N LYS A 132 -13.42 5.98 10.23
CA LYS A 132 -13.45 4.53 10.09
C LYS A 132 -12.56 4.03 8.95
N ALA A 133 -12.48 4.79 7.85
CA ALA A 133 -11.60 4.46 6.72
C ALA A 133 -10.11 4.55 7.10
N ARG A 134 -9.75 5.43 8.05
CA ARG A 134 -8.40 5.60 8.60
C ARG A 134 -8.02 4.56 9.66
N GLN A 135 -8.54 3.35 9.53
CA GLN A 135 -8.18 2.21 10.39
C GLN A 135 -7.61 1.09 9.54
N GLU A 136 -6.88 0.18 10.17
CA GLU A 136 -6.56 -1.10 9.55
C GLU A 136 -7.84 -1.84 9.16
N SER A 137 -7.75 -2.75 8.20
CA SER A 137 -8.89 -3.57 7.82
C SER A 137 -9.37 -4.41 8.99
N TRP A 138 -10.68 -4.43 9.22
CA TRP A 138 -11.28 -5.32 10.22
C TRP A 138 -11.13 -6.82 9.87
N LYS A 139 -10.92 -7.13 8.58
CA LYS A 139 -10.59 -8.48 8.04
C LYS A 139 -9.09 -8.68 7.78
N LYS A 140 -8.22 -7.88 8.41
CA LYS A 140 -6.77 -7.92 8.15
C LYS A 140 -6.16 -9.30 8.36
N ARG A 141 -5.14 -9.62 7.59
CA ARG A 141 -4.37 -10.87 7.68
C ARG A 141 -2.87 -10.60 7.76
N GLN A 142 -2.15 -11.45 8.46
CA GLN A 142 -0.69 -11.38 8.50
C GLN A 142 -0.11 -11.61 7.10
N VAL A 143 0.72 -10.67 6.64
CA VAL A 143 1.52 -10.84 5.42
C VAL A 143 2.91 -11.33 5.84
N GLU A 144 3.29 -12.51 5.36
CA GLU A 144 4.64 -13.00 5.59
C GLU A 144 5.63 -12.25 4.71
N VAL A 145 6.43 -11.38 5.32
CA VAL A 145 7.61 -10.83 4.65
C VAL A 145 8.72 -11.88 4.72
N PRO A 146 9.27 -12.34 3.58
CA PRO A 146 10.41 -13.26 3.60
C PRO A 146 11.54 -12.64 4.44
N ARG A 147 11.89 -13.29 5.55
CA ARG A 147 13.00 -12.84 6.38
C ARG A 147 14.24 -12.82 5.50
N THR A 148 14.90 -11.67 5.44
CA THR A 148 16.20 -11.54 4.78
C THR A 148 17.13 -12.63 5.30
N GLU A 149 17.48 -13.61 4.47
CA GLU A 149 18.64 -14.46 4.75
C GLU A 149 19.84 -13.51 4.89
N LYS A 150 20.56 -13.60 6.01
CA LYS A 150 21.76 -12.79 6.25
C LYS A 150 22.69 -12.91 5.03
N PRO A 151 23.33 -11.81 4.58
CA PRO A 151 24.23 -11.81 3.42
C PRO A 151 25.34 -12.87 3.44
N GLU A 152 25.67 -13.41 4.62
CA GLU A 152 26.72 -14.41 4.83
C GLU A 152 26.52 -15.75 4.08
N LEU A 153 25.28 -16.14 3.74
CA LEU A 153 25.06 -17.39 2.98
C LEU A 153 25.31 -17.26 1.47
N MET A 154 25.24 -16.04 0.91
CA MET A 154 25.53 -15.81 -0.53
C MET A 154 27.01 -16.00 -0.85
N THR A 155 27.91 -15.66 0.09
CA THR A 155 29.36 -15.88 -0.04
C THR A 155 29.71 -17.37 -0.05
N LYS A 156 28.96 -18.21 0.68
CA LYS A 156 29.21 -19.67 0.73
C LYS A 156 28.70 -20.40 -0.52
N ARG A 157 27.58 -19.96 -1.12
CA ARG A 157 27.06 -20.55 -2.37
C ARG A 157 27.95 -20.26 -3.58
N THR A 158 28.50 -19.06 -3.70
CA THR A 158 29.44 -18.71 -4.78
C THR A 158 30.81 -19.41 -4.64
N ALA A 159 31.30 -19.62 -3.41
CA ALA A 159 32.52 -20.39 -3.18
C ALA A 159 32.38 -21.88 -3.57
N ARG A 160 31.23 -22.50 -3.30
CA ARG A 160 30.99 -23.92 -3.60
C ARG A 160 30.85 -24.20 -5.10
N VAL A 161 30.32 -23.25 -5.87
CA VAL A 161 30.22 -23.35 -7.34
C VAL A 161 31.60 -23.15 -8.00
N LYS A 162 32.43 -22.22 -7.52
CA LYS A 162 33.80 -22.03 -8.04
C LYS A 162 34.71 -23.24 -7.77
N ALA A 163 34.61 -23.88 -6.60
CA ALA A 163 35.41 -25.07 -6.28
C ALA A 163 35.07 -26.27 -7.20
N LYS A 164 33.79 -26.44 -7.58
CA LYS A 164 33.37 -27.53 -8.48
C LYS A 164 33.82 -27.31 -9.94
N ALA A 165 33.95 -26.04 -10.36
CA ALA A 165 34.45 -25.70 -11.69
C ALA A 165 35.98 -25.86 -11.83
N ALA A 166 36.73 -25.67 -10.74
CA ALA A 166 38.18 -25.89 -10.74
C ALA A 166 38.55 -27.38 -10.77
N ALA A 167 37.83 -28.23 -10.03
CA ALA A 167 38.08 -29.67 -9.99
C ALA A 167 37.70 -30.42 -11.29
N GLY A 168 36.86 -29.81 -12.15
CA GLY A 168 36.46 -30.41 -13.42
C GLY A 168 37.38 -30.12 -14.60
N LYS A 169 38.46 -29.34 -14.41
CA LYS A 169 39.36 -28.90 -15.49
C LYS A 169 40.71 -29.61 -15.53
N GLU A 170 41.00 -30.51 -14.59
CA GLU A 170 42.27 -31.28 -14.53
C GLU A 170 42.17 -32.70 -15.13
N ILE A 171 41.06 -33.05 -15.78
CA ILE A 171 40.94 -34.33 -16.51
C ILE A 171 40.53 -34.03 -17.95
N ARG A 172 41.50 -33.59 -18.76
CA ARG A 172 41.57 -33.80 -20.22
C ARG A 172 42.91 -33.37 -20.78
#